data_AF-A0AAE1BNX3-F1
#
_entry.id   AF-A0AAE1BNX3-F1
#
_cell.length_a   1.000
_cell.length_b   1.000
_cell.length_c   1.000
_cell.angle_alpha   90.00
_cell.angle_beta   90.00
_cell.angle_gamma   90.00
#
_symmetry.space_group_name_H-M   'P 1'
#
loop_
_entity.id
_entity.type
_entity.pdbx_description
1 polymer ?
#
loop_
_entity_poly.entity_id
_entity_poly.type
_entity_poly.pdbx_seq_one_letter_code
_entity_poly.pdbx_strand_id
1 'polypeptide(L)'
;MIRITRAGDQCQCRFNQKSLLPDLVVANPRLSDLWEAATSFISALEWCQPILIHDDSPQALQLAHIVSRDHQYQTMGLSLSANLPRHHFQNRLSGILHTVRRLIFVSGTVNFAKVVFSHGEDLDMFNGEYIWILLDIPLPGNLSESLRPGLLSLRPDFLRTPPKQLLVNFVKSSIAVISEFFKETNMTSSAAMLATSAPIQCQVPYRNLSTSQFELHRQLKEKLESSRLSQRSLPGVTPFFYVENLVPAKKTGLGAQWKRVGFINGSEVQINAIFWPGRGYKGVSEQNKRLRVALAEAPPFVMTTPLIENATCLLGIVCLRVFSTEVAASFADMERKVVNASRGYEVVCCSGLSVDLMINVAMDLEIEIQVYLVVDGTFGAPRTTGWTGIVGDLLDGSADLSFAPLSVTRQRSRHLDFSDPYFFSSISKLSSTKATKSQCPPAQGICLRKRRHTEINEGKKEMNEWREEGWVGGWVAGVLGVMEWGGEMG
;
A
#
# COMPACT_ATOMS: atom_id res chain seq x y z
N MET A 1 0.23 41.45 5.77
CA MET A 1 0.27 42.21 7.04
C MET A 1 0.14 41.25 8.21
N ILE A 2 1.17 41.10 9.05
CA ILE A 2 1.10 40.32 10.29
C ILE A 2 0.76 41.30 11.41
N ARG A 3 -0.42 41.16 12.04
CA ARG A 3 -0.83 41.98 13.19
C ARG A 3 -0.53 41.20 14.47
N ILE A 4 0.50 41.61 15.20
CA ILE A 4 0.76 41.15 16.57
C ILE A 4 0.06 42.17 17.48
N THR A 5 -1.08 41.81 18.06
CA THR A 5 -1.77 42.66 19.05
C THR A 5 -1.24 42.38 20.45
N ARG A 6 -0.93 43.47 21.18
CA ARG A 6 -0.58 43.46 22.60
C ARG A 6 -1.86 43.16 23.40
N ALA A 7 -1.75 42.28 24.39
CA ALA A 7 -2.86 41.92 25.27
C ALA A 7 -3.27 43.13 26.13
N GLY A 8 -4.54 43.53 26.01
CA GLY A 8 -5.12 44.63 26.78
C GLY A 8 -6.02 45.50 25.92
N ASP A 9 -7.11 44.93 25.40
CA ASP A 9 -8.42 45.58 25.26
C ASP A 9 -9.39 44.60 24.58
N GLN A 10 -10.56 44.43 25.20
CA GLN A 10 -11.60 43.50 24.79
C GLN A 10 -12.24 43.94 23.47
N CYS A 11 -11.70 43.47 22.34
CA CYS A 11 -12.47 43.30 21.10
C CYS A 11 -12.42 41.82 20.71
N GLN A 12 -13.45 41.07 21.10
CA GLN A 12 -13.68 39.73 20.57
C GLN A 12 -14.12 39.83 19.10
N CYS A 13 -13.16 39.90 18.18
CA CYS A 13 -13.43 39.58 16.79
C CYS A 13 -13.58 38.06 16.67
N ARG A 14 -14.82 37.58 16.63
CA ARG A 14 -15.11 36.20 16.18
C ARG A 14 -14.65 36.06 14.73
N PHE A 15 -13.64 35.23 14.49
CA PHE A 15 -13.29 34.78 13.15
C PHE A 15 -14.45 33.93 12.60
N ASN A 16 -15.24 34.48 11.70
CA ASN A 16 -16.26 33.75 10.97
C ASN A 16 -15.65 33.30 9.63
N GLN A 17 -15.37 32.00 9.50
CA GLN A 17 -14.67 31.39 8.34
C GLN A 17 -15.33 31.64 6.97
N LYS A 18 -16.58 32.12 6.92
CA LYS A 18 -17.34 32.34 5.67
C LYS A 18 -16.98 33.62 4.91
N SER A 19 -16.18 34.52 5.47
CA SER A 19 -15.75 35.75 4.80
C SER A 19 -14.24 35.94 4.99
N LEU A 20 -13.44 35.06 4.38
CA LEU A 20 -12.01 35.29 4.25
C LEU A 20 -11.79 36.59 3.47
N LEU A 21 -11.08 37.54 4.07
CA LEU A 21 -10.51 38.68 3.35
C LEU A 21 -9.79 38.13 2.11
N PRO A 22 -10.01 38.67 0.90
CA PRO A 22 -9.36 38.20 -0.32
C PRO A 22 -7.81 38.25 -0.25
N ASP A 23 -7.28 38.95 0.76
CA ASP A 23 -5.86 39.21 1.02
C ASP A 23 -5.17 38.20 1.97
N LEU A 24 -5.91 37.25 2.57
CA LEU A 24 -5.30 36.35 3.56
C LEU A 24 -4.56 35.19 2.87
N VAL A 25 -3.24 35.15 3.07
CA VAL A 25 -2.37 34.05 2.66
C VAL A 25 -2.01 33.24 3.91
N VAL A 26 -2.50 32.00 4.00
CA VAL A 26 -2.28 31.12 5.16
C VAL A 26 -1.14 30.17 4.85
N ALA A 27 -0.06 30.21 5.64
CA ALA A 27 1.09 29.31 5.49
C ALA A 27 0.92 27.97 6.24
N ASN A 28 -0.07 27.82 7.12
CA ASN A 28 -0.40 26.53 7.71
C ASN A 28 -1.05 25.61 6.65
N PRO A 29 -0.79 24.29 6.71
CA PRO A 29 -1.49 23.33 5.85
C PRO A 29 -3.00 23.39 6.09
N ARG A 30 -3.75 23.33 4.99
CA ARG A 30 -5.21 23.35 4.95
C ARG A 30 -5.78 21.97 5.29
N LEU A 31 -7.08 21.90 5.56
CA LEU A 31 -7.81 20.63 5.69
C LEU A 31 -7.76 19.80 4.39
N SER A 32 -7.66 20.45 3.23
CA SER A 32 -7.42 19.77 1.94
C SER A 32 -6.06 19.07 1.94
N ASP A 33 -5.03 19.76 2.41
CA ASP A 33 -3.66 19.25 2.43
C ASP A 33 -3.54 18.09 3.45
N LEU A 34 -4.32 18.12 4.54
CA LEU A 34 -4.46 17.01 5.49
C LEU A 34 -5.12 15.79 4.84
N TRP A 35 -6.19 15.99 4.06
CA TRP A 35 -6.85 14.90 3.34
C TRP A 35 -5.93 14.30 2.26
N GLU A 36 -5.23 15.13 1.48
CA GLU A 36 -4.23 14.68 0.49
C GLU A 36 -3.09 13.87 1.13
N ALA A 37 -2.63 14.28 2.32
CA ALA A 37 -1.66 13.50 3.07
C ALA A 37 -2.24 12.17 3.56
N ALA A 38 -3.50 12.17 4.02
CA ALA A 38 -4.18 10.95 4.43
C ALA A 38 -4.39 9.98 3.27
N THR A 39 -4.79 10.47 2.08
CA THR A 39 -4.95 9.63 0.88
C THR A 39 -3.61 9.12 0.38
N SER A 40 -2.56 9.96 0.38
CA SER A 40 -1.19 9.51 0.05
C SER A 40 -0.71 8.42 1.00
N PHE A 41 -0.99 8.56 2.30
CA PHE A 41 -0.62 7.58 3.33
C PHE A 41 -1.30 6.23 3.13
N ILE A 42 -2.61 6.21 2.88
CA ILE A 42 -3.35 4.95 2.65
C ILE A 42 -3.00 4.33 1.29
N SER A 43 -2.71 5.16 0.29
CA SER A 43 -2.25 4.70 -1.04
C SER A 43 -0.90 3.98 -0.94
N ALA A 44 0.04 4.53 -0.17
CA ALA A 44 1.35 3.93 0.04
C ALA A 44 1.31 2.59 0.82
N LEU A 45 0.20 2.31 1.51
CA LEU A 45 -0.04 1.08 2.26
C LEU A 45 -1.09 0.18 1.61
N GLU A 46 -1.55 0.53 0.40
CA GLU A 46 -2.57 -0.21 -0.35
C GLU A 46 -3.89 -0.40 0.42
N TRP A 47 -4.22 0.54 1.31
CA TRP A 47 -5.48 0.50 2.06
C TRP A 47 -6.61 1.19 1.30
N CYS A 48 -7.77 0.51 1.24
CA CYS A 48 -8.93 0.95 0.47
C CYS A 48 -10.21 1.05 1.33
N GLN A 49 -11.24 1.68 0.77
CA GLN A 49 -12.58 1.80 1.34
C GLN A 49 -12.67 2.37 2.77
N PRO A 50 -12.06 3.54 3.05
CA PRO A 50 -12.12 4.15 4.38
C PRO A 50 -13.55 4.51 4.82
N ILE A 51 -13.73 4.58 6.13
CA ILE A 51 -14.89 5.20 6.78
C ILE A 51 -14.41 6.49 7.45
N LEU A 52 -15.09 7.61 7.22
CA LEU A 52 -14.85 8.85 7.94
C LEU A 52 -15.95 9.05 9.01
N ILE A 53 -15.59 8.89 10.27
CA ILE A 53 -16.43 9.22 11.42
C ILE A 53 -16.15 10.68 11.81
N HIS A 54 -17.19 11.52 11.82
CA HIS A 54 -17.03 12.93 12.14
C HIS A 54 -18.17 13.50 12.99
N ASP A 55 -17.89 14.56 13.74
CA ASP A 55 -18.90 15.33 14.46
C ASP A 55 -19.42 16.54 13.66
N ASP A 56 -20.33 17.28 14.28
CA ASP A 56 -20.93 18.50 13.71
C ASP A 56 -20.04 19.74 13.91
N SER A 57 -18.77 19.57 14.30
CA SER A 57 -17.86 20.71 14.46
C SER A 57 -17.54 21.33 13.09
N PRO A 58 -17.33 22.67 13.01
CA PRO A 58 -17.10 23.34 11.72
C PRO A 58 -15.92 22.78 10.93
N GLN A 59 -14.84 22.38 11.61
CA GLN A 59 -13.64 21.81 10.99
C GLN A 59 -13.91 20.39 10.45
N ALA A 60 -14.56 19.54 11.25
CA ALA A 60 -14.89 18.18 10.84
C ALA A 60 -15.93 18.16 9.70
N LEU A 61 -16.91 19.07 9.72
CA LEU A 61 -17.87 19.24 8.63
C LEU A 61 -17.20 19.71 7.33
N GLN A 62 -16.24 20.64 7.43
CA GLN A 62 -15.44 21.08 6.29
C GLN A 62 -14.61 19.92 5.70
N LEU A 63 -13.96 19.14 6.56
CA LEU A 63 -13.22 17.96 6.12
C LEU A 63 -14.15 16.94 5.46
N ALA A 64 -15.31 16.64 6.06
CA ALA A 64 -16.31 15.74 5.48
C ALA A 64 -16.78 16.19 4.09
N HIS A 65 -16.97 17.51 3.88
CA HIS A 65 -17.28 18.05 2.56
C HIS A 65 -16.15 17.84 1.54
N ILE A 66 -14.88 17.99 1.95
CA ILE A 66 -13.72 17.71 1.09
C ILE A 66 -13.70 16.24 0.72
N VAL A 67 -13.82 15.34 1.70
CA VAL A 67 -13.83 13.89 1.51
C VAL A 67 -14.99 13.44 0.62
N SER A 68 -16.18 14.02 0.77
CA SER A 68 -17.36 13.68 -0.06
C SER A 68 -17.21 14.04 -1.53
N ARG A 69 -16.33 14.98 -1.88
CA ARG A 69 -16.06 15.36 -3.27
C ARG A 69 -14.99 14.48 -3.91
N ASP A 70 -14.20 13.80 -3.09
CA ASP A 70 -13.17 12.86 -3.53
C ASP A 70 -13.78 11.46 -3.71
N HIS A 71 -13.92 11.06 -4.97
CA HIS A 71 -14.54 9.79 -5.33
C HIS A 71 -13.53 8.64 -5.47
N GLN A 72 -12.23 8.92 -5.35
CA GLN A 72 -11.17 7.96 -5.64
C GLN A 72 -11.24 6.71 -4.73
N TYR A 73 -11.60 6.88 -3.46
CA TYR A 73 -11.58 5.81 -2.45
C TYR A 73 -12.97 5.39 -1.94
N GLN A 74 -14.05 5.92 -2.53
CA GLN A 74 -15.44 5.63 -2.14
C GLN A 74 -15.69 5.72 -0.62
N THR A 75 -15.14 6.76 0.02
CA THR A 75 -15.17 6.93 1.47
C THR A 75 -16.60 7.01 2.00
N MET A 76 -16.91 6.21 3.03
CA MET A 76 -18.22 6.24 3.69
C MET A 76 -18.18 7.28 4.80
N GLY A 77 -19.00 8.32 4.68
CA GLY A 77 -19.16 9.32 5.74
C GLY A 77 -20.16 8.87 6.80
N LEU A 78 -19.76 8.89 8.08
CA LEU A 78 -20.61 8.65 9.24
C LEU A 78 -20.57 9.87 10.17
N SER A 79 -21.53 10.79 9.99
CA SER A 79 -21.76 11.89 10.94
C SER A 79 -22.35 11.34 12.24
N LEU A 80 -21.74 11.62 13.39
CA LEU A 80 -22.23 11.25 14.73
C LEU A 80 -22.13 12.46 15.67
N SER A 81 -23.07 12.60 16.60
CA SER A 81 -23.01 13.65 17.62
C SER A 81 -22.69 13.06 18.99
N ALA A 82 -21.78 13.68 19.72
CA ALA A 82 -21.41 13.27 21.09
C ALA A 82 -22.57 13.37 22.09
N ASN A 83 -23.63 14.12 21.75
CA ASN A 83 -24.81 14.31 22.60
C ASN A 83 -25.91 13.28 22.34
N LEU A 84 -25.73 12.34 21.42
CA LEU A 84 -26.72 11.30 21.14
C LEU A 84 -26.85 10.34 22.34
N PRO A 85 -28.07 9.83 22.61
CA PRO A 85 -28.26 8.77 23.59
C PRO A 85 -27.42 7.52 23.25
N ARG A 86 -26.86 6.86 24.28
CA ARG A 86 -25.97 5.69 24.14
C ARG A 86 -26.47 4.65 23.14
N HIS A 87 -27.73 4.24 23.24
CA HIS A 87 -28.35 3.25 22.35
C HIS A 87 -28.37 3.70 20.87
N HIS A 88 -28.71 4.96 20.60
CA HIS A 88 -28.71 5.49 19.23
C HIS A 88 -27.30 5.60 18.67
N PHE A 89 -26.33 6.00 19.50
CA PHE A 89 -24.93 6.09 19.09
C PHE A 89 -24.38 4.70 18.75
N GLN A 90 -24.56 3.72 19.64
CA GLN A 90 -24.13 2.34 19.44
C GLN A 90 -24.75 1.73 18.19
N ASN A 91 -26.06 1.86 17.97
CA ASN A 91 -26.73 1.29 16.81
C ASN A 91 -26.20 1.84 15.47
N ARG A 92 -25.78 3.11 15.44
CA ARG A 92 -25.17 3.69 14.24
C ARG A 92 -23.71 3.26 14.06
N LEU A 93 -22.96 3.15 15.15
CA LEU A 93 -21.57 2.70 15.12
C LEU A 93 -21.48 1.20 14.75
N SER A 94 -22.37 0.36 15.29
CA SER A 94 -22.44 -1.08 14.99
C SER A 94 -22.76 -1.38 13.53
N GLY A 95 -23.34 -0.43 12.80
CA GLY A 95 -23.51 -0.54 11.34
C GLY A 95 -22.21 -0.81 10.60
N ILE A 96 -21.06 -0.38 11.14
CA ILE A 96 -19.73 -0.63 10.56
C ILE A 96 -19.35 -2.12 10.64
N LEU A 97 -19.78 -2.83 11.68
CA LEU A 97 -19.47 -4.26 11.87
C LEU A 97 -20.02 -5.12 10.73
N HIS A 98 -21.10 -4.68 10.10
CA HIS A 98 -21.72 -5.37 8.96
C HIS A 98 -21.10 -5.01 7.61
N THR A 99 -20.08 -4.15 7.58
CA THR A 99 -19.37 -3.79 6.35
C THR A 99 -18.05 -4.55 6.23
N VAL A 100 -17.50 -4.64 5.03
CA VAL A 100 -16.13 -5.15 4.79
C VAL A 100 -15.05 -4.11 5.12
N ARG A 101 -15.44 -2.88 5.45
CA ARG A 101 -14.52 -1.77 5.70
C ARG A 101 -13.83 -1.94 7.04
N ARG A 102 -12.50 -1.80 7.07
CA ARG A 102 -11.66 -1.96 8.28
C ARG A 102 -10.86 -0.70 8.62
N LEU A 103 -10.74 0.23 7.67
CA LEU A 103 -10.04 1.49 7.86
C LEU A 103 -11.01 2.59 8.32
N ILE A 104 -10.73 3.18 9.48
CA ILE A 104 -11.58 4.19 10.12
C ILE A 104 -10.77 5.45 10.38
N PHE A 105 -11.16 6.54 9.73
CA PHE A 105 -10.74 7.89 10.05
C PHE A 105 -11.69 8.51 11.08
N VAL A 106 -11.14 9.17 12.09
CA VAL A 106 -11.91 9.92 13.08
C VAL A 106 -11.47 11.38 13.06
N SER A 107 -12.44 12.29 12.89
CA SER A 107 -12.23 13.74 12.90
C SER A 107 -13.26 14.43 13.79
N GLY A 108 -12.86 15.41 14.59
CA GLY A 108 -13.80 16.16 15.42
C GLY A 108 -13.18 16.72 16.71
N THR A 109 -14.04 16.98 17.68
CA THR A 109 -13.60 17.48 18.99
C THR A 109 -12.96 16.38 19.85
N VAL A 110 -12.14 16.81 20.82
CA VAL A 110 -11.54 15.88 21.81
C VAL A 110 -12.60 15.12 22.60
N ASN A 111 -13.71 15.77 22.95
CA ASN A 111 -14.81 15.13 23.66
C ASN A 111 -15.51 14.08 22.79
N PHE A 112 -15.74 14.40 21.51
CA PHE A 112 -16.30 13.45 20.55
C PHE A 112 -15.42 12.21 20.40
N ALA A 113 -14.10 12.37 20.23
CA ALA A 113 -13.17 11.26 20.12
C ALA A 113 -13.24 10.32 21.34
N LYS A 114 -13.31 10.87 22.57
CA LYS A 114 -13.50 10.06 23.80
C LYS A 114 -14.78 9.23 23.75
N VAL A 115 -15.88 9.83 23.33
CA VAL A 115 -17.19 9.15 23.22
C VAL A 115 -17.14 8.06 22.15
N VAL A 116 -16.58 8.34 20.98
CA VAL A 116 -16.42 7.35 19.89
C VAL A 116 -15.61 6.15 20.37
N PHE A 117 -14.46 6.38 21.00
CA PHE A 117 -13.59 5.30 21.44
C PHE A 117 -14.17 4.51 22.61
N SER A 118 -14.87 5.14 23.55
CA SER A 118 -15.58 4.42 24.62
C SER A 118 -16.61 3.45 24.06
N HIS A 119 -17.37 3.84 23.02
CA HIS A 119 -18.34 2.96 22.38
C HIS A 119 -17.69 1.93 21.45
N GLY A 120 -16.58 2.28 20.79
CA GLY A 120 -15.80 1.32 20.00
C GLY A 120 -15.22 0.20 20.86
N GLU A 121 -14.90 0.50 22.13
CA GLU A 121 -14.47 -0.49 23.11
C GLU A 121 -15.62 -1.40 23.55
N ASP A 122 -16.81 -0.83 23.82
CA ASP A 122 -18.01 -1.63 24.10
C ASP A 122 -18.35 -2.61 22.96
N LEU A 123 -17.98 -2.26 21.72
CA LEU A 123 -18.21 -3.06 20.50
C LEU A 123 -17.01 -3.93 20.08
N ASP A 124 -15.97 -4.01 20.91
CA ASP A 124 -14.72 -4.76 20.64
C ASP A 124 -14.02 -4.40 19.32
N MET A 125 -14.14 -3.15 18.87
CA MET A 125 -13.53 -2.69 17.61
C MET A 125 -12.02 -2.38 17.74
N PHE A 126 -11.41 -2.64 18.90
CA PHE A 126 -9.97 -2.50 19.14
C PHE A 126 -9.22 -3.83 19.21
N ASN A 127 -9.87 -4.92 18.78
CA ASN A 127 -9.33 -6.27 18.72
C ASN A 127 -8.14 -6.45 17.75
N GLY A 128 -7.80 -5.43 16.96
CA GLY A 128 -6.72 -5.45 15.96
C GLY A 128 -7.19 -5.72 14.53
N GLU A 129 -8.49 -5.90 14.28
CA GLU A 129 -9.06 -6.02 12.95
C GLU A 129 -9.34 -4.65 12.30
N TYR A 130 -9.52 -3.60 13.09
CA TYR A 130 -9.80 -2.25 12.62
C TYR A 130 -8.58 -1.35 12.76
N ILE A 131 -8.34 -0.55 11.72
CA ILE A 131 -7.27 0.45 11.66
C ILE A 131 -7.89 1.81 11.96
N TRP A 132 -7.50 2.41 13.07
CA TRP A 132 -8.03 3.68 13.54
C TRP A 132 -7.01 4.80 13.33
N ILE A 133 -7.36 5.81 12.55
CA ILE A 133 -6.52 6.97 12.26
C ILE A 133 -7.23 8.26 12.70
N LEU A 134 -6.58 9.03 13.57
CA LEU A 134 -7.07 10.33 14.02
C LEU A 134 -6.58 11.44 13.09
N LEU A 135 -7.54 12.23 12.60
CA LEU A 135 -7.34 13.41 11.77
C LEU A 135 -7.77 14.67 12.53
N ASP A 136 -6.97 15.72 12.50
CA ASP A 136 -7.30 17.06 13.04
C ASP A 136 -7.71 17.12 14.53
N ILE A 137 -7.53 16.04 15.31
CA ILE A 137 -7.87 16.02 16.74
C ILE A 137 -6.63 16.43 17.55
N PRO A 138 -6.72 17.50 18.36
CA PRO A 138 -5.64 17.82 19.28
C PRO A 138 -5.56 16.73 20.36
N LEU A 139 -4.37 16.17 20.55
CA LEU A 139 -4.09 15.10 21.52
C LEU A 139 -3.45 15.70 22.79
N PRO A 140 -4.23 16.18 23.78
CA PRO A 140 -3.67 16.58 25.06
C PRO A 140 -3.12 15.34 25.78
N GLY A 141 -2.09 15.51 26.62
CA GLY A 141 -1.46 14.42 27.37
C GLY A 141 -2.45 13.60 28.23
N ASN A 142 -3.54 14.21 28.68
CA ASN A 142 -4.59 13.53 29.45
C ASN A 142 -5.46 12.59 28.58
N LEU A 143 -5.49 12.78 27.26
CA LEU A 143 -6.24 11.91 26.36
C LEU A 143 -5.51 10.58 26.14
N SER A 144 -4.17 10.58 26.11
CA SER A 144 -3.37 9.36 25.89
C SER A 144 -3.57 8.27 26.96
N GLU A 145 -4.02 8.63 28.16
CA GLU A 145 -4.31 7.66 29.23
C GLU A 145 -5.60 6.89 28.99
N SER A 146 -6.55 7.48 28.26
CA SER A 146 -7.85 6.88 27.95
C SER A 146 -7.86 6.11 26.63
N LEU A 147 -6.76 6.16 25.86
CA LEU A 147 -6.69 5.60 24.51
C LEU A 147 -5.98 4.25 24.50
N ARG A 148 -6.46 3.33 23.66
CA ARG A 148 -5.86 2.01 23.47
C ARG A 148 -4.62 2.10 22.55
N PRO A 149 -3.54 1.37 22.83
CA PRO A 149 -2.39 1.26 21.93
C PRO A 149 -2.78 0.72 20.55
N GLY A 150 -2.09 1.17 19.50
CA GLY A 150 -2.36 0.81 18.11
C GLY A 150 -3.05 1.89 17.28
N LEU A 151 -3.54 2.97 17.91
CA LEU A 151 -4.07 4.14 17.21
C LEU A 151 -2.99 4.85 16.40
N LEU A 152 -3.35 5.31 15.21
CA LEU A 152 -2.54 6.16 14.36
C LEU A 152 -3.05 7.60 14.39
N SER A 153 -2.16 8.56 14.19
CA SER A 153 -2.53 9.96 14.04
C SER A 153 -1.65 10.65 13.00
N LEU A 154 -2.28 11.46 12.15
CA LEU A 154 -1.59 12.34 11.22
C LEU A 154 -1.55 13.75 11.82
N ARG A 155 -0.35 14.25 12.11
CA ARG A 155 -0.19 15.55 12.76
C ARG A 155 0.75 16.48 11.99
N PRO A 156 0.35 17.72 11.70
CA PRO A 156 1.27 18.70 11.16
C PRO A 156 2.32 19.11 12.21
N ASP A 157 3.52 19.45 11.73
CA ASP A 157 4.72 19.75 12.55
C ASP A 157 4.48 20.84 13.63
N PHE A 158 3.55 21.77 13.37
CA PHE A 158 3.27 22.90 14.24
C PHE A 158 2.51 22.52 15.54
N LEU A 159 1.84 21.36 15.62
CA LEU A 159 1.08 21.01 16.83
C LEU A 159 1.95 20.55 18.03
N ARG A 160 3.26 20.36 17.83
CA ARG A 160 4.18 19.88 18.88
C ARG A 160 5.30 20.87 19.21
N THR A 161 5.50 21.88 18.36
CA THR A 161 6.48 22.94 18.63
C THR A 161 5.95 23.87 19.72
N PRO A 162 6.76 24.22 20.73
CA PRO A 162 6.33 25.17 21.75
C PRO A 162 5.94 26.49 21.06
N PRO A 163 4.89 27.19 21.53
CA PRO A 163 4.28 28.31 20.80
C PRO A 163 5.27 29.40 20.37
N LYS A 164 6.32 29.64 21.19
CA LYS A 164 7.39 30.59 20.87
C LYS A 164 8.24 30.16 19.68
N GLN A 165 8.61 28.88 19.61
CA GLN A 165 9.43 28.33 18.52
C GLN A 165 8.63 28.24 17.22
N LEU A 166 7.35 27.89 17.33
CA LEU A 166 6.41 27.88 16.23
C LEU A 166 6.28 29.25 15.57
N LEU A 167 6.14 30.32 16.36
CA LEU A 167 6.08 31.69 15.86
C LEU A 167 7.36 32.06 15.11
N VAL A 168 8.53 31.72 15.66
CA VAL A 168 9.84 32.00 15.03
C VAL A 168 9.96 31.25 13.70
N ASN A 169 9.61 29.97 13.66
CA ASN A 169 9.63 29.17 12.44
C ASN A 169 8.67 29.73 11.38
N PHE A 170 7.46 30.10 11.79
CA PHE A 170 6.46 30.69 10.90
C PHE A 170 6.92 32.02 10.29
N VAL A 171 7.52 32.89 11.11
CA VAL A 171 8.07 34.18 10.63
C VAL A 171 9.23 33.93 9.67
N LYS A 172 10.13 33.00 9.97
CA LYS A 172 11.25 32.63 9.07
C LYS A 172 10.75 32.10 7.72
N SER A 173 9.80 31.17 7.72
CA SER A 173 9.22 30.61 6.49
C SER A 173 8.47 31.66 5.68
N SER A 174 7.70 32.53 6.35
CA SER A 174 6.99 33.63 5.68
C SER A 174 7.97 34.61 5.00
N ILE A 175 9.07 34.97 5.68
CA ILE A 175 10.12 35.83 5.12
C ILE A 175 10.82 35.13 3.94
N ALA A 176 11.09 33.83 4.05
CA ALA A 176 11.72 33.06 2.98
C ALA A 176 10.87 33.06 1.69
N VAL A 177 9.56 32.82 1.81
CA VAL A 177 8.61 32.87 0.68
C VAL A 177 8.60 34.24 0.02
N ILE A 178 8.46 35.30 0.82
CA ILE A 178 8.40 36.67 0.31
C ILE A 178 9.74 37.05 -0.35
N SER A 179 10.86 36.68 0.28
CA SER A 179 12.19 36.93 -0.28
C SER A 179 12.41 36.19 -1.59
N GLU A 180 11.95 34.94 -1.71
CA GLU A 180 12.11 34.16 -2.93
C GLU A 180 11.26 34.73 -4.07
N PHE A 181 10.03 35.12 -3.77
CA PHE A 181 9.15 35.84 -4.71
C PHE A 181 9.85 37.07 -5.30
N PHE A 182 10.42 37.94 -4.46
CA PHE A 182 11.10 39.15 -4.94
C PHE A 182 12.39 38.90 -5.73
N LYS A 183 13.10 37.79 -5.47
CA LYS A 183 14.29 37.42 -6.24
C LYS A 183 13.92 37.00 -7.66
N GLU A 184 12.87 36.20 -7.82
CA GLU A 184 12.48 35.66 -9.11
C GLU A 184 11.74 36.67 -10.00
N THR A 185 11.03 37.64 -9.42
CA THR A 185 10.24 38.61 -10.20
C THR A 185 11.07 39.69 -10.91
N ASN A 186 12.40 39.66 -10.86
CA ASN A 186 13.33 40.63 -11.48
C ASN A 186 12.91 42.11 -11.25
N MET A 187 13.48 42.76 -10.22
CA MET A 187 13.10 44.06 -9.62
C MET A 187 12.82 45.27 -10.53
N THR A 188 12.93 45.19 -11.86
CA THR A 188 12.78 46.34 -12.77
C THR A 188 11.33 46.71 -13.06
N SER A 189 10.38 45.77 -13.05
CA SER A 189 8.93 46.04 -13.24
C SER A 189 8.18 46.25 -11.92
N SER A 190 8.70 45.73 -10.81
CA SER A 190 8.08 45.75 -9.48
C SER A 190 8.46 46.98 -8.63
N ALA A 191 9.57 47.66 -8.92
CA ALA A 191 9.93 48.92 -8.27
C ALA A 191 8.86 50.02 -8.51
N ALA A 192 8.25 50.04 -9.70
CA ALA A 192 7.12 50.93 -10.01
C ALA A 192 5.84 50.55 -9.23
N MET A 193 5.66 49.28 -8.86
CA MET A 193 4.50 48.81 -8.08
C MET A 193 4.66 49.06 -6.57
N LEU A 194 5.89 49.04 -6.06
CA LEU A 194 6.23 49.31 -4.65
C LEU A 194 6.45 50.80 -4.34
N ALA A 195 6.71 51.62 -5.38
CA ALA A 195 6.89 53.07 -5.25
C ALA A 195 5.59 53.83 -4.90
N THR A 196 4.42 53.20 -4.99
CA THR A 196 3.20 53.75 -4.40
C THR A 196 3.21 53.41 -2.91
N SER A 197 3.63 54.37 -2.10
CA SER A 197 3.57 54.31 -0.64
C SER A 197 2.21 53.76 -0.21
N ALA A 198 2.17 52.49 0.20
CA ALA A 198 0.98 51.92 0.80
C ALA A 198 0.65 52.79 2.02
N PRO A 199 -0.58 53.33 2.12
CA PRO A 199 -0.90 54.19 3.25
C PRO A 199 -0.76 53.38 4.55
N ILE A 200 0.22 53.78 5.37
CA ILE A 200 0.51 53.16 6.68
C ILE A 200 -0.60 53.51 7.71
N GLN A 201 -1.54 54.37 7.33
CA GLN A 201 -2.64 54.83 8.18
C GLN A 201 -3.92 54.02 7.97
N CYS A 202 -4.46 53.46 9.05
CA CYS A 202 -5.71 52.67 9.05
C CYS A 202 -6.97 53.47 8.67
N GLN A 203 -6.86 54.78 8.41
CA GLN A 203 -7.97 55.66 8.05
C GLN A 203 -8.24 55.74 6.55
N VAL A 204 -7.39 55.15 5.70
CA VAL A 204 -7.63 55.17 4.26
C VAL A 204 -8.62 54.06 3.89
N PRO A 205 -9.78 54.38 3.29
CA PRO A 205 -10.73 53.38 2.86
C PRO A 205 -10.11 52.43 1.83
N TYR A 206 -10.45 51.15 1.92
CA TYR A 206 -9.96 50.06 1.07
C TYR A 206 -10.18 50.28 -0.45
N ARG A 207 -10.99 51.28 -0.85
CA ARG A 207 -11.20 51.68 -2.25
C ARG A 207 -10.01 52.40 -2.90
N ASN A 208 -8.95 52.73 -2.16
CA ASN A 208 -7.78 53.44 -2.68
C ASN A 208 -6.51 52.57 -2.84
N LEU A 209 -6.62 51.24 -2.73
CA LEU A 209 -5.51 50.35 -3.11
C LEU A 209 -5.30 50.45 -4.64
N SER A 210 -4.07 50.74 -5.07
CA SER A 210 -3.76 50.88 -6.50
C SER A 210 -3.87 49.53 -7.21
N THR A 211 -4.23 49.51 -8.49
CA THR A 211 -4.33 48.28 -9.33
C THR A 211 -3.06 47.43 -9.26
N SER A 212 -1.90 48.06 -9.05
CA SER A 212 -0.61 47.41 -8.83
C SER A 212 -0.51 46.60 -7.54
N GLN A 213 -1.21 46.98 -6.46
CA GLN A 213 -1.18 46.26 -5.18
C GLN A 213 -2.02 44.99 -5.24
N PHE A 214 -3.17 45.02 -5.91
CA PHE A 214 -3.96 43.82 -6.20
C PHE A 214 -3.21 42.85 -7.11
N GLU A 215 -2.49 43.37 -8.12
CA GLU A 215 -1.71 42.55 -9.02
C GLU A 215 -0.51 41.89 -8.32
N LEU A 216 0.18 42.62 -7.43
CA LEU A 216 1.25 42.07 -6.61
C LEU A 216 0.73 40.98 -5.65
N HIS A 217 -0.44 41.19 -5.05
CA HIS A 217 -1.10 40.18 -4.20
C HIS A 217 -1.49 38.93 -5.01
N ARG A 218 -2.06 39.10 -6.21
CA ARG A 218 -2.40 38.00 -7.12
C ARG A 218 -1.17 37.17 -7.48
N GLN A 219 -0.09 37.83 -7.88
CA GLN A 219 1.17 37.16 -8.25
C GLN A 219 1.81 36.43 -7.07
N LEU A 220 1.80 37.03 -5.87
CA LEU A 220 2.30 36.38 -4.66
C LEU A 220 1.46 35.14 -4.30
N LYS A 221 0.14 35.24 -4.43
CA LYS A 221 -0.79 34.12 -4.19
C LYS A 221 -0.59 32.98 -5.19
N GLU A 222 -0.50 33.29 -6.49
CA GLU A 222 -0.23 32.31 -7.55
C GLU A 222 1.13 31.64 -7.38
N LYS A 223 2.15 32.41 -6.97
CA LYS A 223 3.48 31.85 -6.68
C LYS A 223 3.46 30.91 -5.48
N LEU A 224 2.74 31.26 -4.42
CA LEU A 224 2.62 30.39 -3.26
C LEU A 224 1.87 29.09 -3.61
N GLU A 225 0.74 29.18 -4.32
CA GLU A 225 -0.02 28.00 -4.73
C GLU A 225 0.76 27.14 -5.74
N SER A 226 1.49 27.73 -6.69
CA SER A 226 2.37 26.97 -7.59
C SER A 226 3.56 26.35 -6.87
N SER A 227 4.13 27.00 -5.85
CA SER A 227 5.21 26.44 -5.03
C SER A 227 4.72 25.28 -4.15
N ARG A 228 3.44 25.27 -3.76
CA ARG A 228 2.79 24.12 -3.11
C ARG A 228 2.64 22.93 -4.06
N LEU A 229 2.18 23.19 -5.28
CA LEU A 229 1.92 22.16 -6.29
C LEU A 229 3.20 21.59 -6.92
N SER A 230 4.26 22.40 -7.06
CA SER A 230 5.49 22.03 -7.79
C SER A 230 6.53 21.27 -6.95
N GLN A 231 6.23 20.90 -5.70
CA GLN A 231 7.11 20.15 -4.80
C GLN A 231 8.55 20.68 -4.68
N ARG A 232 8.81 21.94 -5.07
CA ARG A 232 10.08 22.59 -4.77
C ARG A 232 10.11 22.86 -3.28
N SER A 233 11.02 22.20 -2.59
CA SER A 233 11.24 22.21 -1.14
C SER A 233 11.57 23.62 -0.63
N LEU A 234 10.57 24.49 -0.55
CA LEU A 234 10.61 25.71 0.23
C LEU A 234 10.21 25.35 1.67
N PRO A 235 11.12 25.47 2.66
CA PRO A 235 10.85 25.12 4.04
C PRO A 235 9.64 25.89 4.60
N GLY A 236 8.54 25.19 4.88
CA GLY A 236 7.30 25.77 5.42
C GLY A 236 6.24 26.14 4.38
N VAL A 237 6.41 25.74 3.11
CA VAL A 237 5.37 25.87 2.06
C VAL A 237 4.75 24.53 1.70
N THR A 238 5.55 23.45 1.63
CA THR A 238 5.03 22.10 1.43
C THR A 238 4.35 21.59 2.70
N PRO A 239 3.15 21.01 2.59
CA PRO A 239 2.46 20.46 3.74
C PRO A 239 3.21 19.22 4.24
N PHE A 240 3.68 19.29 5.48
CA PHE A 240 4.46 18.24 6.12
C PHE A 240 3.73 17.69 7.34
N PHE A 241 3.50 16.37 7.36
CA PHE A 241 2.79 15.67 8.43
C PHE A 241 3.65 14.56 9.00
N TYR A 242 3.65 14.40 10.32
CA TYR A 242 4.16 13.20 10.95
C TYR A 242 3.06 12.16 11.08
N VAL A 243 3.46 10.91 10.88
CA VAL A 243 2.69 9.75 11.27
C VAL A 243 3.12 9.35 12.67
N GLU A 244 2.18 9.37 13.61
CA GLU A 244 2.40 8.94 14.99
C GLU A 244 1.57 7.70 15.29
N ASN A 245 2.14 6.81 16.09
CA ASN A 245 1.49 5.60 16.57
C ASN A 245 1.49 5.60 18.10
N LEU A 246 0.36 5.25 18.70
CA LEU A 246 0.21 5.13 20.14
C LEU A 246 0.72 3.75 20.61
N VAL A 247 1.85 3.72 21.30
CA VAL A 247 2.50 2.49 21.77
C VAL A 247 2.40 2.32 23.29
N PRO A 248 2.41 1.08 23.82
CA PRO A 248 2.46 0.86 25.27
C PRO A 248 3.74 1.46 25.88
N ALA A 249 3.64 2.04 27.08
CA ALA A 249 4.79 2.59 27.79
C ALA A 249 5.69 1.48 28.35
N LYS A 250 7.00 1.52 28.02
CA LYS A 250 7.98 0.46 28.37
C LYS A 250 8.28 0.30 29.87
N LYS A 251 7.96 1.28 30.73
CA LYS A 251 8.51 1.36 32.10
C LYS A 251 7.56 0.94 33.23
N THR A 252 6.24 0.83 32.98
CA THR A 252 5.27 0.60 34.06
C THR A 252 4.07 -0.27 33.68
N GLY A 253 3.87 -0.63 32.41
CA GLY A 253 2.66 -1.36 31.95
C GLY A 253 1.36 -0.54 32.05
N LEU A 254 1.32 0.51 32.86
CA LEU A 254 0.29 1.54 32.89
C LEU A 254 0.74 2.76 32.08
N GLY A 255 0.04 3.02 30.99
CA GLY A 255 0.19 4.21 30.16
C GLY A 255 0.56 3.90 28.69
N ALA A 256 0.14 4.79 27.80
CA ALA A 256 0.46 4.76 26.38
C ALA A 256 1.18 6.05 25.97
N GLN A 257 2.09 5.98 25.00
CA GLN A 257 2.87 7.12 24.52
C GLN A 257 2.84 7.21 22.99
N TRP A 258 2.70 8.43 22.47
CA TRP A 258 2.77 8.69 21.04
C TRP A 258 4.22 8.65 20.56
N LYS A 259 4.53 7.71 19.66
CA LYS A 259 5.83 7.56 19.02
C LYS A 259 5.72 7.93 17.54
N ARG A 260 6.69 8.68 17.03
CA ARG A 260 6.80 8.98 15.60
C ARG A 260 7.17 7.70 14.85
N VAL A 261 6.35 7.33 13.88
CA VAL A 261 6.57 6.15 13.02
C VAL A 261 6.84 6.55 11.58
N GLY A 262 6.58 7.79 11.16
CA GLY A 262 6.86 8.20 9.80
C GLY A 262 6.63 9.69 9.55
N PHE A 263 6.73 10.07 8.29
CA PHE A 263 6.34 11.39 7.81
C PHE A 263 5.79 11.34 6.37
N ILE A 264 5.05 12.38 6.03
CA ILE A 264 4.44 12.61 4.72
C ILE A 264 4.84 14.03 4.30
N ASN A 265 5.52 14.15 3.16
CA ASN A 265 5.94 15.41 2.58
C ASN A 265 5.37 15.53 1.16
N GLY A 266 4.24 16.22 1.01
CA GLY A 266 3.47 16.15 -0.23
C GLY A 266 3.03 14.72 -0.53
N SER A 267 3.49 14.15 -1.64
CA SER A 267 3.21 12.76 -2.03
C SER A 267 4.24 11.75 -1.54
N GLU A 268 5.38 12.19 -0.99
CA GLU A 268 6.41 11.31 -0.47
C GLU A 268 6.01 10.81 0.92
N VAL A 269 5.87 9.50 1.05
CA VAL A 269 5.46 8.84 2.30
C VAL A 269 6.60 7.95 2.78
N GLN A 270 7.14 8.24 3.96
CA GLN A 270 8.14 7.39 4.61
C GLN A 270 7.58 6.85 5.92
N ILE A 271 7.52 5.53 6.03
CA ILE A 271 6.93 4.82 7.17
C ILE A 271 7.97 3.84 7.74
N ASN A 272 8.07 3.83 9.06
CA ASN A 272 8.80 2.85 9.86
C ASN A 272 7.80 1.89 10.53
N ALA A 273 8.30 0.91 11.28
CA ALA A 273 7.48 -0.07 11.98
C ALA A 273 6.33 0.53 12.80
N ILE A 274 5.10 0.16 12.42
CA ILE A 274 3.84 0.51 13.08
C ILE A 274 3.54 -0.55 14.15
N PHE A 275 3.10 -0.11 15.33
CA PHE A 275 2.62 -1.03 16.36
C PHE A 275 1.12 -1.24 16.22
N TRP A 276 0.69 -2.49 16.32
CA TRP A 276 -0.69 -2.93 16.16
C TRP A 276 -1.20 -3.58 17.45
N PRO A 277 -2.48 -3.36 17.81
CA PRO A 277 -3.09 -4.02 18.96
C PRO A 277 -3.07 -5.53 18.75
N GLY A 278 -2.67 -6.30 19.77
CA GLY A 278 -2.60 -7.77 19.72
C GLY A 278 -1.49 -8.38 18.86
N ARG A 279 -0.95 -7.66 17.87
CA ARG A 279 0.05 -8.16 16.90
C ARG A 279 1.46 -7.57 17.07
N GLY A 280 1.61 -6.54 17.90
CA GLY A 280 2.91 -5.89 18.11
C GLY A 280 3.37 -5.14 16.86
N TYR A 281 4.64 -5.22 16.50
CA TYR A 281 5.16 -4.53 15.29
C TYR A 281 4.90 -5.29 13.98
N LYS A 282 4.16 -6.40 14.03
CA LYS A 282 3.77 -7.17 12.84
C LYS A 282 2.54 -6.52 12.22
N GLY A 283 2.60 -6.22 10.92
CA GLY A 283 1.56 -5.50 10.17
C GLY A 283 0.13 -6.05 10.34
N VAL A 284 -0.87 -5.23 10.00
CA VAL A 284 -2.21 -5.73 9.62
C VAL A 284 -2.08 -6.37 8.25
N SER A 285 -1.36 -7.48 8.19
CA SER A 285 -1.45 -8.40 7.07
C SER A 285 -2.80 -9.10 7.19
N GLU A 286 -3.49 -9.25 6.06
CA GLU A 286 -4.67 -10.10 5.94
C GLU A 286 -4.30 -11.52 6.36
N GLN A 287 -4.52 -11.77 7.65
CA GLN A 287 -4.43 -13.04 8.34
C GLN A 287 -2.99 -13.60 8.46
N ASN A 288 -2.76 -14.29 9.58
CA ASN A 288 -1.86 -15.45 9.59
C ASN A 288 -2.46 -16.53 8.66
N LYS A 289 -2.66 -16.23 7.37
CA LYS A 289 -3.10 -17.21 6.38
C LYS A 289 -1.89 -18.09 6.10
N ARG A 290 -1.98 -19.35 6.54
CA ARG A 290 -1.13 -20.41 6.00
C ARG A 290 -1.51 -20.56 4.54
N LEU A 291 -0.64 -20.15 3.63
CA LEU A 291 -0.89 -20.25 2.20
C LEU A 291 -0.51 -21.64 1.72
N ARG A 292 -1.43 -22.30 1.01
CA ARG A 292 -1.20 -23.61 0.40
C ARG A 292 -0.57 -23.41 -0.96
N VAL A 293 0.60 -24.01 -1.14
CA VAL A 293 1.39 -23.91 -2.37
C VAL A 293 1.39 -25.24 -3.10
N ALA A 294 0.83 -25.23 -4.32
CA ALA A 294 0.86 -26.38 -5.23
C ALA A 294 2.15 -26.41 -6.04
N LEU A 295 2.83 -27.55 -6.05
CA LEU A 295 4.03 -27.82 -6.84
C LEU A 295 3.81 -29.04 -7.76
N ALA A 296 4.64 -29.14 -8.81
CA ALA A 296 4.77 -30.32 -9.65
C ALA A 296 6.26 -30.65 -9.83
N GLU A 297 6.60 -31.93 -9.89
CA GLU A 297 7.98 -32.38 -10.05
C GLU A 297 8.53 -31.96 -11.43
N ALA A 298 9.61 -31.19 -11.43
CA ALA A 298 10.18 -30.60 -12.62
C ALA A 298 11.65 -30.23 -12.42
N PRO A 299 12.59 -31.19 -12.52
CA PRO A 299 14.02 -30.88 -12.39
C PRO A 299 14.49 -29.87 -13.46
N PRO A 300 15.32 -28.86 -13.13
CA PRO A 300 15.97 -28.60 -11.83
C PRO A 300 15.19 -27.67 -10.88
N PHE A 301 13.95 -27.32 -11.22
CA PHE A 301 13.12 -26.33 -10.52
C PHE A 301 12.48 -26.90 -9.25
N VAL A 302 11.93 -28.11 -9.35
CA VAL A 302 11.34 -28.85 -8.23
C VAL A 302 11.79 -30.30 -8.33
N MET A 303 12.46 -30.79 -7.31
CA MET A 303 13.00 -32.14 -7.19
C MET A 303 12.56 -32.72 -5.85
N THR A 304 12.25 -34.01 -5.83
CA THR A 304 11.81 -34.70 -4.61
C THR A 304 12.84 -35.72 -4.17
N THR A 305 13.02 -35.83 -2.86
CA THR A 305 13.88 -36.82 -2.21
C THR A 305 13.16 -37.42 -1.00
N PRO A 306 13.43 -38.68 -0.64
CA PRO A 306 12.86 -39.27 0.58
C PRO A 306 13.48 -38.64 1.83
N LEU A 307 12.79 -38.76 2.96
CA LEU A 307 13.33 -38.33 4.26
C LEU A 307 14.49 -39.23 4.68
N ILE A 308 15.45 -38.65 5.40
CA ILE A 308 16.52 -39.42 6.05
C ILE A 308 15.94 -40.13 7.29
N GLU A 309 16.66 -41.12 7.83
CA GLU A 309 16.33 -41.87 9.05
C GLU A 309 15.89 -41.01 10.25
N ASN A 310 16.35 -39.75 10.35
CA ASN A 310 15.95 -38.80 11.40
C ASN A 310 14.64 -38.03 11.11
N ALA A 311 13.90 -38.39 10.07
CA ALA A 311 12.70 -37.68 9.61
C ALA A 311 12.95 -36.20 9.26
N THR A 312 14.14 -35.89 8.74
CA THR A 312 14.56 -34.54 8.30
C THR A 312 14.98 -34.54 6.83
N CYS A 313 14.87 -33.39 6.17
CA CYS A 313 15.36 -33.18 4.81
C CYS A 313 16.83 -32.78 4.79
N LEU A 314 17.65 -33.42 3.94
CA LEU A 314 19.04 -32.99 3.69
C LEU A 314 19.07 -31.65 2.94
N LEU A 315 18.19 -31.52 1.95
CA LEU A 315 18.09 -30.38 1.05
C LEU A 315 16.63 -29.98 0.92
N GLY A 316 16.40 -28.66 0.91
CA GLY A 316 15.07 -28.07 0.77
C GLY A 316 14.18 -28.26 2.00
N ILE A 317 12.88 -28.43 1.77
CA ILE A 317 11.83 -28.41 2.80
C ILE A 317 10.92 -29.63 2.72
N VAL A 318 10.16 -29.86 3.78
CA VAL A 318 9.14 -30.91 3.84
C VAL A 318 7.93 -30.51 3.00
N CYS A 319 7.43 -31.46 2.20
CA CYS A 319 6.23 -31.35 1.38
C CYS A 319 5.32 -32.57 1.54
N LEU A 320 4.05 -32.39 1.19
CA LEU A 320 3.10 -33.48 1.05
C LEU A 320 2.95 -33.91 -0.41
N ARG A 321 3.17 -35.20 -0.69
CA ARG A 321 2.68 -35.83 -1.91
C ARG A 321 1.28 -36.37 -1.63
N VAL A 322 0.24 -35.70 -2.12
CA VAL A 322 -1.16 -36.09 -1.88
C VAL A 322 -1.65 -37.05 -2.96
N PHE A 323 -2.54 -37.97 -2.57
CA PHE A 323 -3.20 -38.93 -3.47
C PHE A 323 -4.72 -38.70 -3.57
N SER A 324 -5.23 -37.66 -2.89
CA SER A 324 -6.64 -37.26 -2.85
C SER A 324 -6.78 -35.79 -3.18
N THR A 325 -7.94 -35.42 -3.73
CA THR A 325 -8.33 -34.03 -4.00
C THR A 325 -8.64 -33.23 -2.72
N GLU A 326 -8.82 -33.90 -1.57
CA GLU A 326 -9.03 -33.25 -0.27
C GLU A 326 -7.70 -32.82 0.39
N VAL A 327 -7.02 -31.86 -0.24
CA VAL A 327 -5.70 -31.37 0.20
C VAL A 327 -5.75 -30.80 1.63
N ALA A 328 -6.82 -30.07 1.98
CA ALA A 328 -6.99 -29.48 3.30
C ALA A 328 -7.06 -30.53 4.43
N ALA A 329 -7.70 -31.67 4.18
CA ALA A 329 -7.77 -32.77 5.14
C ALA A 329 -6.38 -33.38 5.39
N SER A 330 -5.58 -33.53 4.33
CA SER A 330 -4.21 -34.07 4.41
C SER A 330 -3.30 -33.21 5.31
N PHE A 331 -3.37 -31.88 5.18
CA PHE A 331 -2.63 -30.97 6.08
C PHE A 331 -3.14 -31.03 7.52
N ALA A 332 -4.46 -31.09 7.73
CA ALA A 332 -5.04 -31.18 9.07
C ALA A 332 -4.65 -32.50 9.79
N ASP A 333 -4.52 -33.60 9.06
CA ASP A 333 -4.08 -34.90 9.60
C ASP A 333 -2.59 -34.90 9.96
N MET A 334 -1.75 -34.26 9.14
CA MET A 334 -0.33 -34.09 9.42
C MET A 334 -0.09 -33.33 10.73
N GLU A 335 -0.82 -32.24 10.96
CA GLU A 335 -0.70 -31.41 12.17
C GLU A 335 -1.10 -32.17 13.44
N ARG A 336 -2.11 -33.04 13.36
CA ARG A 336 -2.60 -33.83 14.50
C ARG A 336 -1.72 -35.04 14.84
N LYS A 337 -0.64 -35.30 14.08
CA LYS A 337 0.25 -36.47 14.23
C LYS A 337 -0.52 -37.79 14.35
N VAL A 338 -1.62 -37.95 13.61
CA VAL A 338 -2.45 -39.15 13.69
C VAL A 338 -1.70 -40.32 13.05
N VAL A 339 -1.35 -41.32 13.86
CA VAL A 339 -0.49 -42.45 13.47
C VAL A 339 -1.28 -43.55 12.71
N ASN A 340 -2.61 -43.57 12.79
CA ASN A 340 -3.45 -44.70 12.37
C ASN A 340 -4.58 -44.35 11.38
N ALA A 341 -4.29 -43.57 10.33
CA ALA A 341 -5.18 -43.48 9.17
C ALA A 341 -4.39 -43.87 7.92
N SER A 342 -5.01 -44.63 7.02
CA SER A 342 -4.50 -44.93 5.68
C SER A 342 -4.12 -43.60 5.02
N ARG A 343 -2.83 -43.22 5.08
CA ARG A 343 -2.43 -41.86 4.77
C ARG A 343 -2.69 -41.62 3.28
N GLY A 344 -3.68 -40.78 2.98
CA GLY A 344 -3.93 -40.26 1.63
C GLY A 344 -2.82 -39.32 1.14
N TYR A 345 -1.66 -39.31 1.80
CA TYR A 345 -0.48 -38.53 1.49
C TYR A 345 0.81 -39.24 1.93
N GLU A 346 1.91 -38.93 1.25
CA GLU A 346 3.27 -39.30 1.59
C GLU A 346 4.07 -38.03 1.92
N VAL A 347 4.92 -38.08 2.94
CA VAL A 347 5.79 -36.95 3.30
C VAL A 347 7.10 -37.11 2.53
N VAL A 348 7.51 -36.06 1.82
CA VAL A 348 8.73 -36.03 1.00
C VAL A 348 9.49 -34.72 1.19
N CYS A 349 10.73 -34.66 0.72
CA CYS A 349 11.54 -33.44 0.72
C CYS A 349 11.57 -32.81 -0.67
N CYS A 350 11.08 -31.58 -0.82
CA CYS A 350 11.20 -30.81 -2.05
C CYS A 350 12.40 -29.87 -2.01
N SER A 351 13.14 -29.80 -3.11
CA SER A 351 14.25 -28.87 -3.31
C SER A 351 14.31 -28.39 -4.76
N GLY A 352 15.06 -27.33 -5.04
CA GLY A 352 15.27 -26.83 -6.40
C GLY A 352 15.01 -25.33 -6.50
N LEU A 353 15.26 -24.77 -7.69
CA LEU A 353 15.25 -23.32 -7.90
C LEU A 353 13.92 -22.65 -7.50
N SER A 354 12.79 -23.24 -7.87
CA SER A 354 11.47 -22.67 -7.55
C SER A 354 11.13 -22.82 -6.06
N VAL A 355 11.63 -23.86 -5.41
CA VAL A 355 11.47 -24.09 -3.96
C VAL A 355 12.28 -23.08 -3.17
N ASP A 356 13.54 -22.83 -3.55
CA ASP A 356 14.40 -21.86 -2.87
C ASP A 356 13.87 -20.43 -3.03
N LEU A 357 13.38 -20.07 -4.23
CA LEU A 357 12.72 -18.78 -4.47
C LEU A 357 11.49 -18.61 -3.58
N MET A 358 10.62 -19.64 -3.52
CA MET A 358 9.44 -19.64 -2.67
C MET A 358 9.79 -19.42 -1.19
N ILE A 359 10.83 -20.11 -0.69
CA ILE A 359 11.28 -19.96 0.71
C ILE A 359 11.75 -18.53 0.98
N ASN A 360 12.55 -17.95 0.09
CA ASN A 360 13.04 -16.58 0.24
C ASN A 360 11.88 -15.58 0.23
N VAL A 361 10.94 -15.72 -0.71
CA VAL A 361 9.74 -14.87 -0.77
C VAL A 361 8.89 -15.02 0.49
N ALA A 362 8.71 -16.25 0.98
CA ALA A 362 7.95 -16.49 2.20
C ALA A 362 8.61 -15.88 3.44
N MET A 363 9.94 -15.92 3.51
CA MET A 363 10.73 -15.28 4.58
C MET A 363 10.64 -13.76 4.53
N ASP A 364 10.82 -13.16 3.34
CA ASP A 364 10.79 -11.71 3.16
C ASP A 364 9.40 -11.11 3.46
N LEU A 365 8.34 -11.87 3.17
CA LEU A 365 6.96 -11.47 3.43
C LEU A 365 6.44 -11.93 4.80
N GLU A 366 7.23 -12.67 5.58
CA GLU A 366 6.85 -13.26 6.87
C GLU A 366 5.54 -14.09 6.81
N ILE A 367 5.31 -14.83 5.72
CA ILE A 367 4.13 -15.69 5.52
C ILE A 367 4.44 -17.17 5.84
N GLU A 368 3.47 -17.86 6.43
CA GLU A 368 3.57 -19.31 6.65
C GLU A 368 3.02 -20.06 5.42
N ILE A 369 3.76 -21.05 4.92
CA ILE A 369 3.39 -21.81 3.72
C ILE A 369 3.24 -23.30 4.00
N GLN A 370 2.25 -23.91 3.36
CA GLN A 370 1.97 -25.34 3.37
C GLN A 370 2.15 -25.89 1.97
N VAL A 371 3.14 -26.76 1.77
CA VAL A 371 3.59 -27.13 0.42
C VAL A 371 3.17 -28.56 0.09
N TYR A 372 2.58 -28.75 -1.08
CA TYR A 372 2.21 -30.07 -1.57
C TYR A 372 2.46 -30.24 -3.07
N LEU A 373 2.59 -31.50 -3.49
CA LEU A 373 2.69 -31.90 -4.88
C LEU A 373 1.30 -32.30 -5.37
N VAL A 374 0.87 -31.74 -6.50
CA VAL A 374 -0.44 -32.01 -7.09
C VAL A 374 -0.62 -33.49 -7.42
N VAL A 375 -1.85 -33.98 -7.24
CA VAL A 375 -2.19 -35.42 -7.32
C VAL A 375 -1.84 -36.03 -8.68
N ASP A 376 -2.10 -35.30 -9.76
CA ASP A 376 -1.86 -35.78 -11.12
C ASP A 376 -0.43 -35.51 -11.64
N GLY A 377 0.40 -34.81 -10.86
CA GLY A 377 1.76 -34.43 -11.21
C GLY A 377 1.88 -33.47 -12.40
N THR A 378 0.78 -32.89 -12.89
CA THR A 378 0.77 -32.06 -14.09
C THR A 378 0.76 -30.57 -13.78
N PHE A 379 1.24 -29.77 -14.73
CA PHE A 379 1.17 -28.32 -14.65
C PHE A 379 -0.23 -27.75 -14.91
N GLY A 380 -1.03 -28.48 -15.70
CA GLY A 380 -2.38 -28.11 -16.05
C GLY A 380 -2.62 -27.94 -17.54
N ALA A 381 -3.60 -28.70 -18.02
CA ALA A 381 -4.12 -28.69 -19.37
C ALA A 381 -5.65 -28.44 -19.34
N PRO A 382 -6.22 -27.79 -20.36
CA PRO A 382 -7.66 -27.58 -20.44
C PRO A 382 -8.39 -28.93 -20.62
N ARG A 383 -9.51 -29.09 -19.91
CA ARG A 383 -10.46 -30.19 -20.10
C ARG A 383 -11.81 -29.66 -20.60
N THR A 384 -12.71 -30.57 -20.98
CA THR A 384 -14.09 -30.23 -21.35
C THR A 384 -14.82 -29.47 -20.25
N THR A 385 -14.48 -29.75 -19.00
CA THR A 385 -14.95 -29.03 -17.82
C THR A 385 -13.74 -28.80 -16.90
N GLY A 386 -13.24 -27.56 -16.86
CA GLY A 386 -12.14 -27.17 -15.97
C GLY A 386 -10.73 -27.43 -16.50
N TRP A 387 -9.79 -27.52 -15.55
CA TRP A 387 -8.34 -27.64 -15.79
C TRP A 387 -7.74 -28.77 -14.94
N THR A 388 -6.61 -29.30 -15.37
CA THR A 388 -5.84 -30.29 -14.58
C THR A 388 -4.73 -29.66 -13.77
N GLY A 389 -4.07 -30.47 -12.94
CA GLY A 389 -2.82 -30.12 -12.30
C GLY A 389 -2.85 -28.85 -11.49
N ILE A 390 -1.71 -28.16 -11.46
CA ILE A 390 -1.56 -26.90 -10.71
C ILE A 390 -2.64 -25.88 -11.10
N VAL A 391 -2.96 -25.72 -12.39
CA VAL A 391 -4.01 -24.78 -12.81
C VAL A 391 -5.37 -25.19 -12.26
N GLY A 392 -5.72 -26.47 -12.28
CA GLY A 392 -6.97 -26.98 -11.70
C GLY A 392 -7.05 -26.69 -10.20
N ASP A 393 -6.02 -27.06 -9.45
CA ASP A 393 -5.96 -26.87 -8.00
C ASP A 393 -6.07 -25.40 -7.57
N LEU A 394 -5.52 -24.47 -8.36
CA LEU A 394 -5.65 -23.03 -8.12
C LEU A 394 -7.07 -22.52 -8.39
N LEU A 395 -7.73 -23.01 -9.44
CA LEU A 395 -9.09 -22.59 -9.80
C LEU A 395 -10.14 -23.18 -8.85
N ASP A 396 -9.90 -24.40 -8.37
CA ASP A 396 -10.78 -25.09 -7.43
C ASP A 396 -10.58 -24.60 -5.97
N GLY A 397 -9.62 -23.70 -5.72
CA GLY A 397 -9.31 -23.16 -4.38
C GLY A 397 -8.60 -24.16 -3.45
N SER A 398 -8.06 -25.24 -4.01
CA SER A 398 -7.25 -26.23 -3.29
C SER A 398 -5.86 -25.70 -2.94
N ALA A 399 -5.30 -24.87 -3.84
CA ALA A 399 -4.10 -24.09 -3.61
C ALA A 399 -4.38 -22.58 -3.70
N ASP A 400 -3.59 -21.80 -2.98
CA ASP A 400 -3.68 -20.34 -2.98
C ASP A 400 -2.67 -19.72 -3.97
N LEU A 401 -1.53 -20.38 -4.20
CA LEU A 401 -0.50 -19.96 -5.16
C LEU A 401 0.40 -21.13 -5.61
N SER A 402 1.24 -20.92 -6.62
CA SER A 402 2.20 -21.91 -7.11
C SER A 402 3.52 -21.29 -7.55
N PHE A 403 4.61 -21.95 -7.16
CA PHE A 403 5.97 -21.71 -7.67
C PHE A 403 6.40 -22.87 -8.56
N ALA A 404 5.97 -22.83 -9.82
CA ALA A 404 6.28 -23.87 -10.80
C ALA A 404 6.97 -23.28 -12.04
N PRO A 405 7.69 -24.10 -12.82
CA PRO A 405 8.18 -23.73 -14.14
C PRO A 405 7.02 -23.65 -15.16
N LEU A 406 6.03 -22.81 -14.90
CA LEU A 406 4.81 -22.72 -15.69
C LEU A 406 4.91 -21.63 -16.76
N SER A 407 4.74 -22.03 -18.03
CA SER A 407 4.65 -21.09 -19.15
C SER A 407 3.43 -20.15 -19.02
N VAL A 408 3.66 -18.84 -19.03
CA VAL A 408 2.64 -17.80 -19.20
C VAL A 408 2.14 -17.88 -20.64
N THR A 409 0.88 -18.29 -20.80
CA THR A 409 0.22 -18.36 -22.10
C THR A 409 -1.08 -17.58 -22.03
N ARG A 410 -1.55 -17.07 -23.18
CA ARG A 410 -2.82 -16.33 -23.26
C ARG A 410 -4.00 -17.13 -22.72
N GLN A 411 -3.99 -18.45 -22.89
CA GLN A 411 -5.07 -19.31 -22.41
C GLN A 411 -5.10 -19.41 -20.88
N ARG A 412 -3.92 -19.49 -20.25
CA ARG A 412 -3.78 -19.53 -18.78
C ARG A 412 -4.04 -18.16 -18.15
N SER A 413 -3.55 -17.08 -18.76
CA SER A 413 -3.72 -15.71 -18.25
C SER A 413 -5.17 -15.21 -18.28
N ARG A 414 -6.09 -15.96 -18.89
CA ARG A 414 -7.54 -15.69 -18.81
C ARG A 414 -8.17 -16.15 -17.49
N HIS A 415 -7.49 -17.03 -16.77
CA HIS A 415 -8.01 -17.69 -15.57
C HIS A 415 -7.09 -17.51 -14.36
N LEU A 416 -5.84 -17.08 -14.57
CA LEU A 416 -4.81 -16.99 -13.55
C LEU A 416 -4.05 -15.67 -13.69
N ASP A 417 -3.63 -15.13 -12.55
CA ASP A 417 -2.74 -13.99 -12.46
C ASP A 417 -1.29 -14.47 -12.29
N PHE A 418 -0.38 -13.85 -13.04
CA PHE A 418 1.03 -14.21 -13.05
C PHE A 418 1.88 -13.10 -12.45
N SER A 419 2.93 -13.51 -11.73
CA SER A 419 4.01 -12.61 -11.33
C SER A 419 4.84 -12.16 -12.55
N ASP A 420 5.74 -11.21 -12.32
CA ASP A 420 6.86 -11.02 -13.24
C ASP A 420 7.65 -12.34 -13.38
N PRO A 421 8.09 -12.69 -14.60
CA PRO A 421 8.79 -13.94 -14.84
C PRO A 421 10.16 -13.93 -14.13
N TYR A 422 10.44 -14.98 -13.35
CA TYR A 422 11.71 -15.15 -12.66
C TYR A 422 12.72 -15.99 -13.46
N PHE A 423 12.26 -16.66 -14.52
CA PHE A 423 13.13 -17.44 -15.41
C PHE A 423 12.70 -17.29 -16.88
N PHE A 424 13.67 -16.96 -17.74
CA PHE A 424 13.45 -16.83 -19.18
C PHE A 424 13.93 -18.09 -19.89
N SER A 425 13.02 -18.75 -20.60
CA SER A 425 13.32 -19.90 -21.45
C SER A 425 12.91 -19.63 -22.90
N SER A 426 13.62 -20.24 -23.84
CA SER A 426 13.20 -20.31 -25.25
C SER A 426 13.14 -21.76 -25.69
N ILE A 427 12.31 -22.03 -26.70
CA ILE A 427 12.20 -23.37 -27.27
C ILE A 427 13.51 -23.67 -28.00
N SER A 428 14.19 -24.74 -27.59
CA SER A 428 15.41 -25.21 -28.24
C SER A 428 15.26 -26.68 -28.61
N LYS A 429 15.83 -27.07 -29.76
CA LYS A 429 15.84 -28.47 -30.22
C LYS A 429 17.15 -29.12 -29.81
N LEU A 430 17.07 -30.09 -28.90
CA LEU A 430 18.18 -30.99 -28.61
C LEU A 430 18.19 -32.10 -29.66
N SER A 431 19.27 -32.19 -30.43
CA SER A 431 19.50 -33.27 -31.39
C SER A 431 20.88 -33.85 -31.16
N SER A 432 20.94 -35.18 -31.08
CA SER A 432 22.21 -35.90 -31.09
C SER A 432 22.83 -35.74 -32.47
N THR A 433 23.96 -35.05 -32.56
CA THR A 433 24.72 -35.03 -33.81
C THR A 433 25.28 -36.44 -34.04
N LYS A 434 24.64 -37.26 -34.88
CA LYS A 434 25.29 -38.47 -35.40
C LYS A 434 26.54 -38.02 -36.13
N ALA A 435 27.72 -38.42 -35.66
CA ALA A 435 28.93 -38.34 -36.45
C ALA A 435 28.74 -39.24 -37.66
N THR A 436 28.43 -38.66 -38.83
CA THR A 436 28.55 -39.38 -40.09
C THR A 436 30.02 -39.79 -40.19
N LYS A 437 30.30 -41.09 -40.20
CA LYS A 437 31.63 -41.60 -40.56
C LYS A 437 31.95 -41.07 -41.96
N SER A 438 32.67 -39.96 -42.06
CA SER A 438 33.29 -39.57 -43.31
C SER A 438 34.34 -40.62 -43.62
N GLN A 439 34.15 -41.38 -44.69
CA GLN A 439 35.26 -42.05 -45.35
C GLN A 439 36.30 -40.97 -45.68
N CYS A 440 37.42 -40.97 -44.96
CA CYS A 440 38.61 -40.25 -45.38
C CYS A 440 39.33 -41.11 -46.43
N PRO A 441 39.51 -40.64 -47.68
CA PRO A 441 40.59 -41.16 -48.51
C PRO A 441 41.93 -40.74 -47.88
N PRO A 442 42.98 -41.57 -47.95
CA PRO A 442 44.27 -41.21 -47.40
C PRO A 442 44.91 -40.10 -48.26
N ALA A 443 45.48 -39.12 -47.57
CA ALA A 443 46.35 -38.06 -48.08
C ALA A 443 45.68 -36.97 -48.94
N GLN A 444 45.32 -35.85 -48.29
CA GLN A 444 45.97 -34.53 -48.42
C GLN A 444 45.03 -33.43 -47.90
N GLY A 445 45.51 -32.67 -46.91
CA GLY A 445 45.16 -31.28 -46.63
C GLY A 445 43.69 -30.86 -46.50
N ILE A 446 43.27 -30.57 -45.26
CA ILE A 446 42.27 -29.54 -44.88
C ILE A 446 40.84 -29.76 -45.44
N CYS A 447 39.94 -30.32 -44.61
CA CYS A 447 38.50 -30.27 -44.85
C CYS A 447 37.89 -28.96 -44.33
N LEU A 448 37.66 -27.98 -45.21
CA LEU A 448 36.73 -26.89 -44.93
C LEU A 448 35.28 -27.39 -45.10
N ARG A 449 34.51 -27.36 -44.01
CA ARG A 449 33.10 -27.79 -43.97
C ARG A 449 32.23 -26.76 -44.71
N LYS A 450 31.84 -27.05 -45.96
CA LYS A 450 30.81 -26.28 -46.69
C LYS A 450 29.42 -26.74 -46.23
N ARG A 451 28.68 -25.91 -45.47
CA ARG A 451 27.25 -26.18 -45.15
C ARG A 451 26.44 -26.15 -46.45
N ARG A 452 25.76 -27.27 -46.78
CA ARG A 452 24.75 -27.31 -47.85
C ARG A 452 23.40 -26.86 -47.26
N HIS A 453 22.79 -25.89 -47.93
CA HIS A 453 21.48 -25.29 -47.63
C HIS A 453 20.34 -26.20 -48.14
N THR A 454 20.15 -27.40 -47.58
CA THR A 454 19.06 -28.29 -48.03
C THR A 454 18.52 -29.14 -46.88
N GLU A 455 18.04 -28.51 -45.80
CA GLU A 455 17.27 -29.17 -44.73
C GLU A 455 16.43 -28.17 -43.91
N ILE A 456 16.01 -27.05 -44.52
CA ILE A 456 15.23 -25.98 -43.85
C ILE A 456 13.72 -26.12 -44.13
N ASN A 457 13.29 -27.00 -45.05
CA ASN A 457 11.89 -27.02 -45.51
C ASN A 457 10.99 -27.99 -44.73
N GLU A 458 11.51 -29.05 -44.11
CA GLU A 458 10.68 -29.95 -43.27
C GLU A 458 10.37 -29.32 -41.90
N GLY A 459 11.35 -28.67 -41.25
CA GLY A 459 11.13 -27.98 -39.97
C GLY A 459 10.23 -26.74 -40.06
N LYS A 460 10.08 -26.12 -41.25
CA LYS A 460 9.16 -24.99 -41.44
C LYS A 460 7.70 -25.42 -41.58
N LYS A 461 7.44 -26.67 -41.98
CA LYS A 461 6.07 -27.18 -42.13
C LYS A 461 5.46 -27.52 -40.77
N GLU A 462 6.24 -28.17 -39.90
CA GLU A 462 5.86 -28.38 -38.49
C GLU A 462 5.72 -27.03 -37.75
N MET A 463 6.66 -26.09 -37.89
CA MET A 463 6.61 -24.81 -37.15
C MET A 463 5.42 -23.90 -37.54
N ASN A 464 4.82 -24.09 -38.72
CA ASN A 464 3.62 -23.34 -39.13
C ASN A 464 2.33 -23.92 -38.55
N GLU A 465 2.27 -25.22 -38.31
CA GLU A 465 1.12 -25.91 -37.69
C GLU A 465 0.94 -25.45 -36.21
N TRP A 466 2.03 -25.12 -35.53
CA TRP A 466 2.04 -24.63 -34.14
C TRP A 466 1.78 -23.13 -34.02
N ARG A 467 1.78 -22.40 -35.15
CA ARG A 467 1.52 -20.95 -35.18
C ARG A 467 0.03 -20.63 -35.23
N GLU A 468 -0.78 -21.56 -35.74
CA GLU A 468 -2.24 -21.42 -35.81
C GLU A 468 -2.94 -21.64 -34.44
N GLU A 469 -2.23 -22.19 -33.44
CA GLU A 469 -2.72 -22.35 -32.06
C GLU A 469 -2.43 -21.15 -31.12
N GLY A 470 -1.91 -20.03 -31.63
CA GLY A 470 -1.83 -18.77 -30.86
C GLY A 470 -0.72 -18.69 -29.79
N TRP A 471 0.43 -19.33 -30.04
CA TRP A 471 1.60 -19.31 -29.15
C TRP A 471 2.38 -17.99 -29.20
N VAL A 472 2.59 -17.35 -28.03
CA VAL A 472 3.48 -16.18 -27.88
C VAL A 472 4.39 -16.38 -26.66
N GLY A 473 5.60 -16.93 -26.88
CA GLY A 473 6.71 -16.96 -25.90
C GLY A 473 6.48 -17.80 -24.64
N GLY A 474 7.40 -18.72 -24.31
CA GLY A 474 7.33 -19.49 -23.07
C GLY A 474 7.95 -18.71 -21.91
N TRP A 475 7.15 -18.10 -21.05
CA TRP A 475 7.61 -17.36 -19.87
C TRP A 475 7.42 -18.17 -18.61
N VAL A 476 8.40 -18.35 -17.73
CA VAL A 476 8.17 -19.02 -16.44
C VAL A 476 7.92 -17.97 -15.36
N ALA A 477 6.72 -17.98 -14.77
CA ALA A 477 6.32 -17.07 -13.70
C ALA A 477 5.68 -17.83 -12.52
N GLY A 478 5.70 -17.23 -11.34
CA GLY A 478 4.89 -17.66 -10.21
C GLY A 478 3.42 -17.35 -10.51
N VAL A 479 2.52 -18.21 -10.07
CA VAL A 479 1.07 -18.04 -10.30
C VAL A 479 0.41 -17.72 -8.97
N LEU A 480 -0.34 -16.62 -8.95
CA LEU A 480 -1.25 -16.30 -7.85
C LEU A 480 -2.62 -16.89 -8.22
N GLY A 481 -3.20 -17.69 -7.32
CA GLY A 481 -4.58 -18.14 -7.46
C GLY A 481 -5.53 -16.96 -7.45
N VAL A 482 -6.67 -17.11 -8.12
CA VAL A 482 -7.69 -16.06 -8.32
C VAL A 482 -8.08 -15.42 -6.98
N MET A 483 -7.51 -14.25 -6.70
CA MET A 483 -8.20 -13.22 -5.92
C MET A 483 -8.91 -12.36 -6.96
N GLU A 484 -10.24 -12.23 -6.88
CA GLU A 484 -10.99 -11.33 -7.73
C GLU A 484 -10.45 -9.90 -7.61
N TRP A 485 -9.54 -9.53 -8.51
CA TRP A 485 -9.23 -8.15 -8.81
C TRP A 485 -10.33 -7.64 -9.72
N GLY A 486 -11.37 -7.08 -9.11
CA GLY A 486 -12.37 -6.29 -9.80
C GLY A 486 -11.71 -5.04 -10.39
N GLY A 487 -11.25 -5.15 -11.63
CA GLY A 487 -10.70 -4.06 -12.41
C GLY A 487 -10.94 -4.32 -13.90
N GLU A 488 -12.03 -3.77 -14.42
CA GLU A 488 -12.31 -3.68 -15.85
C GLU A 488 -11.11 -3.05 -16.58
N MET A 489 -10.58 -3.74 -17.60
CA MET A 489 -9.81 -3.10 -18.67
C MET A 489 -10.67 -3.09 -19.92
N GLY A 490 -11.13 -1.90 -20.32
CA GLY A 490 -11.87 -1.63 -21.55
C GLY A 490 -12.88 -0.51 -21.41
#